data_AF-A0ABC8RIQ2-F1
#
_entry.id   AF-A0ABC8RIQ2-F1
#
_cell.length_a   1.000
_cell.length_b   1.000
_cell.length_c   1.000
_cell.angle_alpha   90.00
_cell.angle_beta   90.00
_cell.angle_gamma   90.00
#
_symmetry.space_group_name_H-M   'P 1'
#
loop_
_entity.id
_entity.type
_entity.pdbx_description
1 polymer ?
#
loop_
_entity_poly.entity_id
_entity_poly.type
_entity_poly.pdbx_seq_one_letter_code
_entity_poly.pdbx_strand_id
1 'polypeptide(L)'
;MKKTSGDDGKGQLSDNKFLSSKALGKANAMSSGKSSMNGKNSVGYHTQISDILNRHSSETSSISTNLKRNENLHCSQDQEAMVLIFPMPELYSRARAQKDEILLLREQIANASIKEVQLLKENSTLERKFAELRMALDEKQGEVISSASNELVRRKGDLEENIRLAHELKVAEEERYVFMSSIQGLLAEYGVWPRVNNASTLSNSVMHLHDQLQLKIRTSHALFVLLLNLVVNLQDLVKAPCLLPASTKGGIVDYKKFI
;
A
#
# COMPACT_ATOMS: atom_id res chain seq x y z
N MET A 1 3.85 -44.90 44.61
CA MET A 1 2.37 -44.82 44.65
C MET A 1 2.01 -43.37 44.37
N LYS A 2 1.28 -42.89 43.35
CA LYS A 2 0.40 -43.38 42.24
C LYS A 2 0.94 -42.74 40.93
N LYS A 3 1.14 -43.48 39.81
CA LYS A 3 0.18 -43.75 38.71
C LYS A 3 -0.51 -42.50 38.13
N THR A 4 -0.67 -42.19 36.84
CA THR A 4 -0.20 -42.60 35.48
C THR A 4 -1.30 -42.10 34.52
N SER A 5 -0.97 -41.46 33.40
CA SER A 5 -1.62 -41.53 32.05
C SER A 5 -1.15 -40.30 31.26
N GLY A 6 -0.43 -40.39 30.13
CA GLY A 6 -0.88 -40.93 28.82
C GLY A 6 -1.63 -39.79 28.11
N ASP A 7 -1.24 -39.28 26.93
CA ASP A 7 -1.01 -40.01 25.69
C ASP A 7 -0.35 -39.11 24.61
N ASP A 8 0.22 -39.80 23.63
CA ASP A 8 0.87 -39.43 22.37
C ASP A 8 -0.05 -38.59 21.44
N GLY A 9 0.33 -37.97 20.32
CA GLY A 9 1.50 -37.99 19.46
C GLY A 9 1.07 -37.58 18.03
N LYS A 10 2.01 -36.95 17.30
CA LYS A 10 2.25 -37.02 15.85
C LYS A 10 1.26 -36.45 14.79
N GLY A 11 1.89 -35.77 13.82
CA GLY A 11 1.64 -35.93 12.37
C GLY A 11 0.65 -34.93 11.76
N GLN A 12 1.09 -33.82 11.16
CA GLN A 12 1.57 -33.66 9.77
C GLN A 12 0.68 -34.26 8.66
N LEU A 13 0.25 -33.33 7.80
CA LEU A 13 0.33 -33.32 6.33
C LEU A 13 -0.97 -33.44 5.52
N SER A 14 -1.09 -32.42 4.64
CA SER A 14 -1.67 -32.38 3.30
C SER A 14 -3.18 -32.61 3.13
N ASP A 15 -3.84 -31.56 2.63
CA ASP A 15 -4.59 -31.69 1.39
C ASP A 15 -4.47 -30.41 0.54
N ASN A 16 -3.56 -30.47 -0.43
CA ASN A 16 -3.60 -29.63 -1.62
C ASN A 16 -4.79 -30.08 -2.48
N LYS A 17 -5.75 -29.19 -2.75
CA LYS A 17 -6.70 -29.36 -3.86
C LYS A 17 -6.52 -28.23 -4.85
N PHE A 18 -5.84 -28.54 -5.94
CA PHE A 18 -5.92 -27.83 -7.20
C PHE A 18 -6.97 -28.51 -8.09
N LEU A 19 -7.64 -27.69 -8.91
CA LEU A 19 -8.50 -27.98 -10.08
C LEU A 19 -10.03 -27.88 -9.90
N SER A 20 -10.52 -26.72 -10.38
CA SER A 20 -11.44 -26.59 -11.53
C SER A 20 -12.93 -26.93 -11.37
N SER A 21 -13.78 -25.89 -11.45
CA SER A 21 -15.00 -25.95 -12.27
C SER A 21 -15.38 -24.55 -12.80
N LYS A 22 -15.59 -24.51 -14.11
CA LYS A 22 -16.14 -23.41 -14.90
C LYS A 22 -17.61 -23.10 -14.53
N ALA A 23 -17.95 -21.82 -14.73
CA ALA A 23 -19.23 -21.28 -15.22
C ALA A 23 -20.46 -21.21 -14.28
N LEU A 24 -20.76 -19.99 -13.83
CA LEU A 24 -22.06 -19.25 -13.93
C LEU A 24 -21.82 -17.94 -13.15
N GLY A 25 -21.86 -16.72 -13.69
CA GLY A 25 -22.85 -16.17 -14.58
C GLY A 25 -23.48 -14.95 -13.88
N LYS A 26 -22.89 -13.76 -14.03
CA LYS A 26 -23.57 -12.46 -14.13
C LYS A 26 -22.53 -11.35 -14.29
N ALA A 27 -22.33 -10.98 -15.55
CA ALA A 27 -21.76 -9.69 -15.92
C ALA A 27 -22.78 -8.60 -15.59
N ASN A 28 -22.35 -7.57 -14.85
CA ASN A 28 -22.98 -6.24 -14.89
C ASN A 28 -21.95 -5.28 -15.48
N ALA A 29 -21.90 -5.28 -16.81
CA ALA A 29 -21.32 -4.22 -17.60
C ALA A 29 -22.41 -3.75 -18.57
N MET A 30 -22.93 -2.54 -18.36
CA MET A 30 -23.56 -1.62 -19.32
C MET A 30 -23.81 -0.30 -18.54
N SER A 31 -23.62 0.91 -19.07
CA SER A 31 -23.70 1.34 -20.46
C SER A 31 -22.84 2.57 -20.70
N SER A 32 -21.92 2.49 -21.67
CA SER A 32 -21.33 3.64 -22.35
C SER A 32 -22.22 3.92 -23.56
N GLY A 33 -23.01 5.00 -23.48
CA GLY A 33 -23.80 5.48 -24.60
C GLY A 33 -22.96 6.40 -25.49
N LYS A 34 -22.35 5.85 -26.55
CA LYS A 34 -21.98 6.61 -27.74
C LYS A 34 -23.05 6.35 -28.80
N SER A 35 -23.83 7.35 -29.16
CA SER A 35 -24.56 7.38 -30.42
C SER A 35 -24.11 8.58 -31.24
N SER A 36 -23.46 8.26 -32.35
CA SER A 36 -22.93 9.18 -33.36
C SER A 36 -23.87 9.20 -34.57
N MET A 37 -24.07 10.41 -35.10
CA MET A 37 -24.59 10.82 -36.42
C MET A 37 -26.02 10.43 -36.84
N ASN A 38 -26.87 11.45 -37.06
CA ASN A 38 -27.20 11.90 -38.43
C ASN A 38 -27.99 13.23 -38.40
N GLY A 39 -27.65 14.16 -39.30
CA GLY A 39 -28.20 15.51 -39.37
C GLY A 39 -29.55 15.61 -40.10
N LYS A 40 -30.28 16.69 -39.77
CA LYS A 40 -31.27 17.39 -40.63
C LYS A 40 -31.67 18.73 -39.98
N ASN A 41 -30.98 19.78 -40.43
CA ASN A 41 -31.36 21.15 -40.84
C ASN A 41 -32.52 21.93 -40.19
N SER A 42 -32.20 23.20 -39.89
CA SER A 42 -33.03 24.43 -39.72
C SER A 42 -33.99 24.43 -38.52
N VAL A 43 -33.98 25.42 -37.63
CA VAL A 43 -34.09 26.86 -37.86
C VAL A 43 -33.29 27.60 -36.77
N GLY A 44 -32.44 28.53 -37.19
CA GLY A 44 -31.66 29.37 -36.28
C GLY A 44 -32.49 30.52 -35.72
N TYR A 45 -32.29 30.81 -34.44
CA TYR A 45 -32.32 32.17 -33.91
C TYR A 45 -31.20 32.30 -32.88
N HIS A 46 -30.08 32.81 -33.39
CA HIS A 46 -29.04 33.43 -32.59
C HIS A 46 -29.58 34.84 -32.27
N THR A 47 -29.99 35.08 -31.03
CA THR A 47 -30.24 36.46 -30.58
C THR A 47 -29.20 36.82 -29.53
N GLN A 48 -28.09 37.28 -30.08
CA GLN A 48 -27.13 38.18 -29.47
C GLN A 48 -27.91 39.40 -28.94
N ILE A 49 -28.22 39.43 -27.64
CA ILE A 49 -28.73 40.64 -26.96
C ILE A 49 -27.60 41.18 -26.10
N SER A 50 -26.61 41.69 -26.81
CA SER A 50 -25.57 42.56 -26.30
C SER A 50 -25.44 43.61 -27.38
N ASP A 51 -26.25 44.68 -27.28
CA ASP A 51 -26.09 45.99 -27.95
C ASP A 51 -27.38 46.84 -27.94
N ILE A 52 -28.09 47.02 -26.81
CA ILE A 52 -29.01 48.16 -26.65
C ILE A 52 -29.00 48.65 -25.19
N LEU A 53 -27.86 49.15 -24.72
CA LEU A 53 -27.81 50.01 -23.54
C LEU A 53 -26.89 51.20 -23.82
N ASN A 54 -27.24 52.00 -24.82
CA ASN A 54 -26.67 53.32 -24.98
C ASN A 54 -27.61 54.22 -25.77
N ARG A 55 -28.50 54.93 -25.07
CA ARG A 55 -29.05 56.26 -25.40
C ARG A 55 -30.19 56.56 -24.44
N HIS A 56 -29.89 57.35 -23.41
CA HIS A 56 -30.64 58.54 -23.00
C HIS A 56 -29.95 59.11 -21.76
N SER A 57 -28.79 59.70 -22.00
CA SER A 57 -28.32 60.84 -21.23
C SER A 57 -29.09 62.10 -21.66
N SER A 58 -29.08 63.09 -20.77
CA SER A 58 -29.48 64.50 -20.94
C SER A 58 -30.86 64.87 -20.38
N GLU A 59 -30.78 65.45 -19.18
CA GLU A 59 -31.25 66.82 -18.86
C GLU A 59 -32.64 67.26 -19.34
N THR A 60 -33.51 67.61 -18.39
CA THR A 60 -34.23 68.90 -18.34
C THR A 60 -34.81 69.05 -16.93
N SER A 61 -34.30 69.99 -16.13
CA SER A 61 -34.91 71.31 -15.90
C SER A 61 -36.24 71.27 -15.14
N SER A 62 -36.18 71.75 -13.91
CA SER A 62 -37.28 72.36 -13.14
C SER A 62 -38.28 73.15 -13.98
N ILE A 63 -39.57 73.10 -13.62
CA ILE A 63 -40.48 74.26 -13.59
C ILE A 63 -41.49 74.05 -12.44
N SER A 64 -41.37 74.91 -11.44
CA SER A 64 -42.44 75.29 -10.52
C SER A 64 -43.41 76.19 -11.26
N THR A 65 -44.72 75.92 -11.20
CA THR A 65 -45.73 76.97 -11.39
C THR A 65 -46.86 76.78 -10.38
N ASN A 66 -46.79 77.55 -9.30
CA ASN A 66 -47.96 77.98 -8.56
C ASN A 66 -48.80 78.86 -9.49
N LEU A 67 -50.06 78.49 -9.74
CA LEU A 67 -51.06 79.42 -10.25
C LEU A 67 -52.26 79.43 -9.31
N LYS A 68 -52.25 80.44 -8.42
CA LYS A 68 -53.39 80.91 -7.66
C LYS A 68 -54.42 81.43 -8.65
N ARG A 69 -55.57 80.76 -8.78
CA ARG A 69 -56.75 81.27 -9.48
C ARG A 69 -57.94 81.26 -8.52
N ASN A 70 -58.13 82.40 -7.86
CA ASN A 70 -59.42 82.77 -7.29
C ASN A 70 -60.34 83.15 -8.45
N GLU A 71 -61.28 82.30 -8.81
CA GLU A 71 -62.46 82.71 -9.56
C GLU A 71 -63.69 82.23 -8.81
N ASN A 72 -64.28 83.19 -8.11
CA ASN A 72 -65.55 83.11 -7.44
C ASN A 72 -66.64 83.06 -8.51
N LEU A 73 -66.91 81.88 -9.05
CA LEU A 73 -68.07 81.64 -9.92
C LEU A 73 -69.23 81.24 -9.01
N HIS A 74 -70.00 82.25 -8.62
CA HIS A 74 -71.34 82.03 -8.11
C HIS A 74 -72.23 81.59 -9.29
N CYS A 75 -72.21 80.29 -9.56
CA CYS A 75 -73.12 79.57 -10.45
C CYS A 75 -73.57 78.38 -9.61
N SER A 76 -74.62 78.45 -8.82
CA SER A 76 -76.01 78.42 -9.22
C SER A 76 -76.66 77.48 -8.22
N GLN A 77 -77.84 77.81 -7.69
CA GLN A 77 -78.65 76.93 -6.87
C GLN A 77 -79.23 75.74 -7.66
N ASP A 78 -78.60 75.42 -8.80
CA ASP A 78 -78.93 74.39 -9.79
C ASP A 78 -77.74 73.40 -9.98
N GLN A 79 -76.67 73.55 -9.19
CA GLN A 79 -75.45 72.75 -9.31
C GLN A 79 -75.59 71.35 -8.71
N GLU A 80 -76.46 71.14 -7.72
CA GLU A 80 -76.75 69.79 -7.19
C GLU A 80 -77.52 68.92 -8.19
N ALA A 81 -78.40 69.51 -9.00
CA ALA A 81 -79.10 68.81 -10.07
C ALA A 81 -78.20 68.58 -11.29
N MET A 82 -77.32 69.52 -11.64
CA MET A 82 -76.39 69.35 -12.76
C MET A 82 -75.26 68.34 -12.46
N VAL A 83 -74.86 68.18 -11.19
CA VAL A 83 -73.93 67.13 -10.72
C VAL A 83 -74.53 65.73 -10.86
N LEU A 84 -75.86 65.60 -10.84
CA LEU A 84 -76.56 64.32 -11.02
C LEU A 84 -76.92 63.99 -12.48
N ILE A 85 -76.92 64.97 -13.39
CA ILE A 85 -77.39 64.79 -14.78
C ILE A 85 -76.25 64.55 -15.78
N PHE A 86 -75.00 64.83 -15.42
CA PHE A 86 -73.85 64.62 -16.32
C PHE A 86 -72.81 63.69 -15.68
N PRO A 87 -72.29 62.66 -16.37
CA PRO A 87 -71.47 61.58 -15.78
C PRO A 87 -70.07 62.03 -15.27
N MET A 88 -69.76 63.32 -15.29
CA MET A 88 -68.44 63.86 -14.98
C MET A 88 -67.93 63.55 -13.55
N PRO A 89 -68.74 63.60 -12.47
CA PRO A 89 -68.26 63.29 -11.12
C PRO A 89 -67.85 61.82 -10.92
N GLU A 90 -68.58 60.88 -11.54
CA GLU A 90 -68.27 59.44 -11.51
C GLU A 90 -67.04 59.12 -12.37
N LEU A 91 -66.91 59.77 -13.53
CA LEU A 91 -65.71 59.64 -14.36
C LEU A 91 -64.47 60.18 -13.64
N TYR A 92 -64.61 61.27 -12.89
CA TYR A 92 -63.52 61.84 -12.11
C TYR A 92 -63.08 60.96 -10.93
N SER A 93 -64.02 60.33 -10.20
CA SER A 93 -63.68 59.40 -9.13
C SER A 93 -63.00 58.14 -9.64
N ARG A 94 -63.47 57.59 -10.78
CA ARG A 94 -62.80 56.48 -11.48
C ARG A 94 -61.40 56.83 -11.94
N ALA A 95 -61.21 58.02 -12.53
CA ALA A 95 -59.91 58.50 -12.97
C ALA A 95 -58.93 58.66 -11.80
N ARG A 96 -59.41 59.12 -10.63
CA ARG A 96 -58.61 59.19 -9.41
C ARG A 96 -58.20 57.80 -8.89
N ALA A 97 -59.15 56.87 -8.78
CA ALA A 97 -58.86 55.50 -8.34
C ALA A 97 -57.84 54.81 -9.26
N GLN A 98 -57.99 54.96 -10.58
CA GLN A 98 -57.01 54.45 -11.56
C GLN A 98 -55.64 55.10 -11.40
N LYS A 99 -55.57 56.41 -11.11
CA LYS A 99 -54.31 57.09 -10.84
C LYS A 99 -53.61 56.54 -9.60
N ASP A 100 -54.35 56.31 -8.52
CA ASP A 100 -53.81 55.78 -7.26
C ASP A 100 -53.33 54.33 -7.45
N GLU A 101 -54.08 53.51 -8.20
CA GLU A 101 -53.68 52.17 -8.59
C GLU A 101 -52.39 52.17 -9.43
N ILE A 102 -52.28 53.08 -10.42
CA ILE A 102 -51.07 53.23 -11.23
C ILE A 102 -49.86 53.58 -10.33
N LEU A 103 -50.04 54.44 -9.33
CA LEU A 103 -48.96 54.80 -8.41
C LEU A 103 -48.53 53.60 -7.55
N LEU A 104 -49.49 52.84 -7.00
CA LEU A 104 -49.22 51.65 -6.22
C LEU A 104 -48.50 50.56 -7.04
N LEU A 105 -48.95 50.30 -8.27
CA LEU A 105 -48.32 49.32 -9.15
C LEU A 105 -46.89 49.74 -9.51
N ARG A 106 -46.65 51.02 -9.75
CA ARG A 106 -45.29 51.54 -10.00
C ARG A 106 -44.37 51.35 -8.80
N GLU A 107 -44.87 51.60 -7.59
CA GLU A 107 -44.12 51.34 -6.36
C GLU A 107 -43.79 49.85 -6.20
N GLN A 108 -44.75 48.95 -6.43
CA GLN A 108 -44.53 47.51 -6.39
C GLN A 108 -43.48 47.06 -7.41
N ILE A 109 -43.54 47.57 -8.65
CA ILE A 109 -42.56 47.28 -9.70
C ILE A 109 -41.16 47.77 -9.29
N ALA A 110 -41.05 48.98 -8.74
CA ALA A 110 -39.76 49.52 -8.29
C ALA A 110 -39.16 48.65 -7.17
N ASN A 111 -39.97 48.28 -6.17
CA ASN A 111 -39.56 47.42 -5.07
C ASN A 111 -39.14 46.02 -5.55
N ALA A 112 -39.91 45.43 -6.49
CA ALA A 112 -39.58 44.14 -7.09
C ALA A 112 -38.25 44.22 -7.88
N SER A 113 -38.02 45.30 -8.63
CA SER A 113 -36.80 45.51 -9.42
C SER A 113 -35.56 45.60 -8.54
N ILE A 114 -35.64 46.30 -7.40
CA ILE A 114 -34.54 46.38 -6.43
C ILE A 114 -34.20 44.99 -5.87
N LYS A 115 -35.23 44.21 -5.52
CA LYS A 115 -35.05 42.85 -5.02
C LYS A 115 -34.43 41.92 -6.06
N GLU A 116 -34.82 42.04 -7.32
CA GLU A 116 -34.24 41.27 -8.42
C GLU A 116 -32.74 41.55 -8.56
N VAL A 117 -32.32 42.82 -8.55
CA VAL A 117 -30.90 43.18 -8.62
C VAL A 117 -30.12 42.61 -7.43
N GLN A 118 -30.69 42.64 -6.23
CA GLN A 118 -30.06 42.01 -5.06
C GLN A 118 -29.89 40.51 -5.24
N LEU A 119 -30.95 39.79 -5.66
CA LEU A 119 -30.91 38.35 -5.88
C LEU A 119 -29.92 37.96 -6.99
N LEU A 120 -29.81 38.75 -8.05
CA LEU A 120 -28.84 38.53 -9.12
C LEU A 120 -27.39 38.65 -8.63
N LYS A 121 -27.12 39.61 -7.74
CA LYS A 121 -25.79 39.76 -7.10
C LYS A 121 -25.46 38.58 -6.19
N GLU A 122 -26.43 38.13 -5.40
CA GLU A 122 -26.30 36.97 -4.53
C GLU A 122 -26.07 35.70 -5.36
N ASN A 123 -26.86 35.49 -6.41
CA ASN A 123 -26.71 34.37 -7.34
C ASN A 123 -25.30 34.32 -7.96
N SER A 124 -24.83 35.44 -8.50
CA SER A 124 -23.48 35.54 -9.10
C SER A 124 -22.38 35.22 -8.07
N THR A 125 -22.58 35.59 -6.80
CA THR A 125 -21.64 35.30 -5.72
C THR A 125 -21.65 33.82 -5.35
N LEU A 126 -22.83 33.19 -5.30
CA LEU A 126 -22.99 31.76 -5.02
C LEU A 126 -22.42 30.90 -6.15
N GLU A 127 -22.66 31.27 -7.40
CA GLU A 127 -22.09 30.59 -8.58
C GLU A 127 -20.56 30.56 -8.53
N ARG A 128 -19.93 31.69 -8.17
CA ARG A 128 -18.48 31.77 -7.97
C ARG A 128 -17.99 30.82 -6.87
N LYS A 129 -18.63 30.85 -5.70
CA LYS A 129 -18.28 29.94 -4.58
C LYS A 129 -18.46 28.48 -4.93
N PHE A 130 -19.50 28.15 -5.70
CA PHE A 130 -19.74 26.78 -6.13
C PHE A 130 -18.67 26.31 -7.13
N ALA A 131 -18.23 27.18 -8.03
CA ALA A 131 -17.10 26.89 -8.91
C ALA A 131 -15.80 26.67 -8.13
N GLU A 132 -15.50 27.52 -7.15
CA GLU A 132 -14.33 27.37 -6.27
C GLU A 132 -14.36 26.04 -5.49
N LEU A 133 -15.51 25.70 -4.89
CA LEU A 133 -15.69 24.44 -4.18
C LEU A 133 -15.52 23.22 -5.09
N ARG A 134 -16.02 23.29 -6.32
CA ARG A 134 -15.84 22.22 -7.31
C ARG A 134 -14.36 22.02 -7.65
N MET A 135 -13.61 23.10 -7.91
CA MET A 135 -12.17 22.99 -8.18
C MET A 135 -11.41 22.41 -6.97
N ALA A 136 -11.69 22.89 -5.76
CA ALA A 136 -11.04 22.40 -4.54
C ALA A 136 -11.34 20.91 -4.28
N LEU A 137 -12.56 20.47 -4.58
CA LEU A 137 -12.94 19.07 -4.49
C LEU A 137 -12.17 18.20 -5.50
N ASP A 138 -12.10 18.64 -6.77
CA ASP A 138 -11.37 17.92 -7.82
C ASP A 138 -9.88 17.80 -7.49
N GLU A 139 -9.27 18.87 -6.97
CA GLU A 139 -7.88 18.87 -6.50
C GLU A 139 -7.69 17.89 -5.34
N LYS A 140 -8.55 17.95 -4.31
CA LYS A 140 -8.45 17.04 -3.16
C LYS A 140 -8.68 15.59 -3.54
N GLN A 141 -9.59 15.31 -4.46
CA GLN A 141 -9.80 13.97 -4.98
C GLN A 141 -8.55 13.48 -5.74
N GLY A 142 -7.93 14.33 -6.55
CA GLY A 142 -6.67 14.04 -7.23
C GLY A 142 -5.53 13.73 -6.26
N GLU A 143 -5.36 14.52 -5.20
CA GLU A 143 -4.36 14.30 -4.15
C GLU A 143 -4.55 12.94 -3.45
N VAL A 144 -5.79 12.60 -3.05
CA VAL A 144 -6.09 11.33 -2.36
C VAL A 144 -5.80 10.14 -3.27
N ILE A 145 -6.22 10.21 -4.54
CA ILE A 145 -5.98 9.13 -5.51
C ILE A 145 -4.48 8.97 -5.77
N SER A 146 -3.76 10.07 -5.99
CA SER A 146 -2.31 10.05 -6.22
C SER A 146 -1.56 9.48 -5.01
N SER A 147 -1.91 9.93 -3.80
CA SER A 147 -1.32 9.42 -2.56
C SER A 147 -1.55 7.92 -2.37
N ALA A 148 -2.79 7.45 -2.54
CA ALA A 148 -3.11 6.03 -2.44
C ALA A 148 -2.39 5.20 -3.52
N SER A 149 -2.28 5.73 -4.75
CA SER A 149 -1.56 5.08 -5.85
C SER A 149 -0.07 4.96 -5.56
N ASN A 150 0.57 6.03 -5.08
CA ASN A 150 2.00 6.03 -4.74
C ASN A 150 2.31 5.07 -3.59
N GLU A 151 1.44 5.01 -2.58
CA GLU A 151 1.55 4.05 -1.49
C GLU A 151 1.43 2.60 -1.97
N LEU A 152 0.54 2.33 -2.93
CA LEU A 152 0.41 1.00 -3.53
C LEU A 152 1.66 0.61 -4.33
N VAL A 153 2.24 1.54 -5.10
CA VAL A 153 3.48 1.32 -5.84
C VAL A 153 4.63 1.00 -4.88
N ARG A 154 4.73 1.72 -3.76
CA ARG A 154 5.73 1.46 -2.71
C ARG A 154 5.59 0.04 -2.14
N ARG A 155 4.38 -0.34 -1.71
CA ARG A 155 4.11 -1.68 -1.16
C ARG A 155 4.35 -2.81 -2.16
N LYS A 156 4.09 -2.55 -3.44
CA LYS A 156 4.41 -3.50 -4.51
C LYS A 156 5.93 -3.75 -4.56
N GLY A 157 6.74 -2.70 -4.50
CA GLY A 157 8.20 -2.82 -4.44
C GLY A 157 8.66 -3.63 -3.22
N ASP A 158 8.13 -3.32 -2.02
CA ASP A 158 8.44 -4.07 -0.79
C ASP A 158 8.08 -5.57 -0.92
N LEU A 159 6.96 -5.87 -1.58
CA LEU A 159 6.53 -7.26 -1.80
C LEU A 159 7.42 -8.00 -2.80
N GLU A 160 7.82 -7.34 -3.89
CA GLU A 160 8.76 -7.90 -4.87
C GLU A 160 10.11 -8.23 -4.23
N GLU A 161 10.61 -7.35 -3.37
CA GLU A 161 11.82 -7.57 -2.58
C GLU A 161 11.66 -8.76 -1.62
N ASN A 162 10.54 -8.85 -0.89
CA ASN A 162 10.26 -9.97 0.01
C ASN A 162 10.20 -11.31 -0.72
N ILE A 163 9.66 -11.35 -1.94
CA ILE A 163 9.64 -12.55 -2.77
C ILE A 163 11.08 -12.94 -3.17
N ARG A 164 11.91 -11.96 -3.55
CA ARG A 164 13.32 -12.22 -3.89
C ARG A 164 14.08 -12.78 -2.67
N LEU A 165 13.96 -12.13 -1.52
CA LEU A 165 14.59 -12.57 -0.27
C LEU A 165 14.09 -13.94 0.18
N ALA A 166 12.80 -14.26 0.01
CA ALA A 166 12.27 -15.58 0.31
C ALA A 166 12.87 -16.68 -0.58
N HIS A 167 13.11 -16.37 -1.86
CA HIS A 167 13.81 -17.29 -2.77
C HIS A 167 15.28 -17.46 -2.37
N GLU A 168 15.99 -16.36 -2.09
CA GLU A 168 17.39 -16.41 -1.62
C GLU A 168 17.53 -17.21 -0.32
N LEU A 169 16.62 -17.00 0.64
CA LEU A 169 16.59 -17.76 1.90
C LEU A 169 16.37 -19.26 1.66
N LYS A 170 15.48 -19.62 0.73
CA LYS A 170 15.23 -21.02 0.38
C LYS A 170 16.48 -21.68 -0.17
N VAL A 171 17.18 -21.03 -1.10
CA VAL A 171 18.44 -21.54 -1.67
C VAL A 171 19.48 -21.73 -0.57
N ALA A 172 19.66 -20.73 0.31
CA ALA A 172 20.62 -20.82 1.42
C ALA A 172 20.28 -21.96 2.40
N GLU A 173 18.99 -22.22 2.65
CA GLU A 173 18.55 -23.31 3.52
C GLU A 173 18.79 -24.69 2.87
N GLU A 174 18.57 -24.82 1.56
CA GLU A 174 18.87 -26.05 0.81
C GLU A 174 20.37 -26.35 0.82
N GLU A 175 21.22 -25.35 0.59
CA GLU A 175 22.68 -25.48 0.68
C GLU A 175 23.13 -25.89 2.10
N ARG A 176 22.55 -25.25 3.12
CA ARG A 176 22.80 -25.60 4.52
C ARG A 176 22.42 -27.05 4.81
N TYR A 177 21.27 -27.49 4.33
CA TYR A 177 20.80 -28.87 4.51
C TYR A 177 21.75 -29.89 3.85
N VAL A 178 22.18 -29.63 2.61
CA VAL A 178 23.15 -30.48 1.91
C VAL A 178 24.48 -30.55 2.66
N PHE A 179 24.99 -29.42 3.14
CA PHE A 179 26.22 -29.37 3.91
C PHE A 179 26.11 -30.15 5.24
N MET A 180 25.06 -29.89 6.02
CA MET A 180 24.85 -30.55 7.31
C MET A 180 24.62 -32.06 7.18
N SER A 181 23.84 -32.48 6.19
CA SER A 181 23.62 -33.91 5.92
C SER A 181 24.90 -34.62 5.51
N SER A 182 25.78 -33.95 4.75
CA SER A 182 27.11 -34.48 4.38
C SER A 182 28.01 -34.67 5.60
N ILE A 183 28.08 -33.69 6.51
CA ILE A 183 28.83 -33.83 7.77
C ILE A 183 28.24 -34.95 8.63
N GLN A 184 26.92 -35.02 8.74
CA GLN A 184 26.28 -36.07 9.51
C GLN A 184 26.58 -37.46 8.94
N GLY A 185 26.59 -37.60 7.61
CA GLY A 185 27.02 -38.82 6.92
C GLY A 185 28.46 -39.20 7.29
N LEU A 186 29.38 -38.24 7.20
CA LEU A 186 30.78 -38.43 7.61
C LEU A 186 30.90 -38.88 9.08
N LEU A 187 30.22 -38.19 10.00
CA LEU A 187 30.27 -38.54 11.43
C LEU A 187 29.70 -39.94 11.69
N ALA A 188 28.63 -40.32 10.99
CA ALA A 188 28.00 -41.62 11.10
C ALA A 188 28.94 -42.77 10.67
N GLU A 189 29.77 -42.58 9.64
CA GLU A 189 30.79 -43.56 9.22
C GLU A 189 31.79 -43.90 10.32
N TYR A 190 32.05 -42.94 11.24
CA TYR A 190 32.92 -43.14 12.39
C TYR A 190 32.15 -43.40 13.70
N GLY A 191 30.83 -43.64 13.63
CA GLY A 191 29.98 -43.94 14.79
C GLY A 191 29.74 -42.75 15.73
N VAL A 192 29.99 -41.52 15.28
CA VAL A 192 29.75 -40.30 16.04
C VAL A 192 28.33 -39.80 15.76
N TRP A 193 27.50 -39.73 16.80
CA TRP A 193 26.10 -39.30 16.69
C TRP A 193 25.83 -38.10 17.59
N PRO A 194 25.87 -36.87 17.03
CA PRO A 194 25.50 -35.67 17.75
C PRO A 194 24.03 -35.73 18.19
N ARG A 195 23.75 -35.30 19.43
CA ARG A 195 22.37 -35.26 19.94
C ARG A 195 21.52 -34.15 19.27
N VAL A 196 22.18 -33.10 18.78
CA VAL A 196 21.53 -31.95 18.14
C VAL A 196 22.26 -31.64 16.84
N ASN A 197 21.49 -31.48 15.76
CA ASN A 197 22.01 -31.18 14.43
C ASN A 197 22.01 -29.67 14.19
N ASN A 198 22.78 -28.93 14.98
CA ASN A 198 23.08 -27.53 14.71
C ASN A 198 24.55 -27.38 14.31
N ALA A 199 24.89 -26.26 13.66
CA ALA A 199 26.21 -26.04 13.10
C ALA A 199 27.34 -26.16 14.13
N SER A 200 27.17 -25.57 15.33
CA SER A 200 28.21 -25.62 16.37
C SER A 200 28.45 -27.02 16.90
N THR A 201 27.40 -27.81 17.12
CA THR A 201 27.52 -29.19 17.59
C THR A 201 28.16 -30.09 16.54
N LEU A 202 27.77 -29.92 15.27
CA LEU A 202 28.38 -30.64 14.15
C LEU A 202 29.87 -30.31 14.01
N SER A 203 30.23 -29.02 14.01
CA SER A 203 31.64 -28.59 13.94
C SER A 203 32.47 -29.12 15.11
N ASN A 204 31.95 -29.07 16.34
CA ASN A 204 32.63 -29.62 17.51
C ASN A 204 32.81 -31.13 17.41
N SER A 205 31.81 -31.84 16.88
CA SER A 205 31.89 -33.30 16.69
C SER A 205 32.94 -33.67 15.63
N VAL A 206 33.03 -32.90 14.54
CA VAL A 206 34.07 -33.07 13.51
C VAL A 206 35.46 -32.79 14.08
N MET A 207 35.62 -31.73 14.88
CA MET A 207 36.88 -31.41 15.55
C MET A 207 37.31 -32.55 16.49
N HIS A 208 36.37 -33.07 17.29
CA HIS A 208 36.66 -34.20 18.18
C HIS A 208 37.06 -35.46 17.42
N LEU A 209 36.39 -35.76 16.31
CA LEU A 209 36.73 -36.88 15.42
C LEU A 209 38.13 -36.70 14.82
N HIS A 210 38.44 -35.49 14.34
CA HIS A 210 39.77 -35.16 13.83
C HIS A 210 40.85 -35.44 14.89
N ASP A 211 40.67 -34.95 16.10
CA ASP A 211 41.65 -35.12 17.18
C ASP A 211 41.84 -36.59 17.57
N GLN A 212 40.75 -37.37 17.58
CA GLN A 212 40.81 -38.81 17.80
C GLN A 212 41.60 -39.53 16.70
N LEU A 213 41.35 -39.22 15.42
CA LEU A 213 42.06 -39.81 14.30
C LEU A 213 43.55 -39.44 14.32
N GLN A 214 43.87 -38.18 14.60
CA GLN A 214 45.25 -37.71 14.77
C GLN A 214 45.98 -38.47 15.88
N LEU A 215 45.32 -38.69 17.03
CA LEU A 215 45.91 -39.44 18.14
C LEU A 215 46.16 -40.91 17.76
N LYS A 216 45.20 -41.57 17.08
CA LYS A 216 45.38 -42.95 16.61
C LYS A 216 46.54 -43.08 15.62
N ILE A 217 46.70 -42.13 14.71
CA ILE A 217 47.81 -42.12 13.77
C ILE A 217 49.14 -41.98 14.53
N ARG A 218 49.26 -40.98 15.41
CA ARG A 218 50.50 -40.75 16.19
C ARG A 218 50.89 -41.96 17.05
N THR A 219 49.92 -42.55 17.73
CA THR A 219 50.16 -43.75 18.56
C THR A 219 50.56 -44.95 17.71
N SER A 220 49.88 -45.20 16.57
CA SER A 220 50.26 -46.27 15.65
C SER A 220 51.68 -46.10 15.09
N HIS A 221 52.07 -44.87 14.74
CA HIS A 221 53.40 -44.56 14.24
C HIS A 221 54.48 -44.80 15.31
N ALA A 222 54.22 -44.38 16.56
CA ALA A 222 55.13 -44.64 17.67
C ALA A 222 55.32 -46.15 17.92
N LEU A 223 54.24 -46.94 17.87
CA LEU A 223 54.31 -48.39 17.98
C LEU A 223 55.09 -49.03 16.83
N PHE A 224 54.88 -48.55 15.59
CA PHE A 224 55.61 -49.03 14.42
C PHE A 224 57.12 -48.78 14.53
N VAL A 225 57.53 -47.60 14.98
CA VAL A 225 58.96 -47.28 15.24
C VAL A 225 59.54 -48.22 16.30
N LEU A 226 58.81 -48.49 17.38
CA LEU A 226 59.28 -49.39 18.44
C LEU A 226 59.43 -50.83 17.95
N LEU A 227 58.47 -51.33 17.14
CA LEU A 227 58.55 -52.64 16.52
C LEU A 227 59.74 -52.76 15.55
N LEU A 228 59.98 -51.75 14.71
CA LEU A 228 61.16 -51.73 13.83
C LEU A 228 62.47 -51.79 14.63
N ASN A 229 62.58 -50.99 15.70
CA ASN A 229 63.75 -51.01 16.56
C ASN A 229 63.95 -52.39 17.22
N LEU A 230 62.88 -53.04 17.68
CA LEU A 230 62.95 -54.39 18.25
C LEU A 230 63.39 -55.42 17.20
N VAL A 231 62.84 -55.36 15.98
CA VAL A 231 63.21 -56.27 14.89
C VAL A 231 64.68 -56.12 14.49
N VAL A 232 65.19 -54.89 14.41
CA VAL A 232 66.62 -54.62 14.15
C VAL A 232 67.48 -55.21 15.26
N ASN A 233 67.13 -54.93 16.53
CA ASN A 233 67.87 -55.47 17.69
C ASN A 233 67.88 -57.01 17.73
N LEU A 234 66.77 -57.66 17.36
CA LEU A 234 66.70 -59.13 17.28
C LEU A 234 67.51 -59.69 16.11
N GLN A 235 67.53 -59.00 14.96
CA GLN A 235 68.39 -59.40 13.83
C GLN A 235 69.88 -59.30 14.18
N ASP A 236 70.27 -58.28 14.95
CA ASP A 236 71.65 -58.12 15.41
C ASP A 236 72.04 -59.20 16.44
N LEU A 237 71.11 -59.60 17.31
CA LEU A 237 71.33 -60.67 18.29
C LEU A 237 71.44 -62.06 17.63
N VAL A 238 70.68 -62.32 16.56
CA VAL A 238 70.77 -63.57 15.77
C VAL A 238 72.05 -63.64 14.94
N LYS A 239 72.65 -62.49 14.58
CA LYS A 239 73.95 -62.42 13.88
C LYS A 239 75.16 -62.48 14.81
N ALA A 240 74.97 -62.48 16.13
CA ALA A 240 76.07 -62.61 17.09
C ALA A 240 76.66 -64.04 17.09
N PRO A 241 77.98 -64.24 16.91
CA PRO A 241 78.57 -65.57 16.84
C PRO A 241 78.46 -66.32 18.17
N CYS A 242 77.81 -67.48 18.17
CA CYS A 242 77.73 -68.35 19.34
C CYS A 242 79.13 -68.94 19.68
N LEU A 243 79.76 -68.48 20.76
CA LEU A 243 80.94 -69.16 21.33
C LEU A 243 80.47 -70.30 22.25
N LEU A 244 80.58 -71.55 21.77
CA LEU A 244 80.50 -72.75 22.61
C LEU A 244 81.71 -72.81 23.57
N PRO A 245 81.55 -73.31 24.81
CA PRO A 245 82.67 -73.54 25.71
C PRO A 245 83.44 -74.80 25.29
N ALA A 246 84.75 -74.68 25.05
CA ALA A 246 85.61 -75.81 24.74
C ALA A 246 85.89 -76.67 25.99
N SER A 247 85.67 -77.97 25.81
CA SER A 247 85.89 -79.06 26.77
C SER A 247 87.36 -79.23 27.18
N THR A 248 87.51 -79.64 28.43
CA THR A 248 88.68 -80.09 29.18
C THR A 248 89.49 -81.24 28.54
N LYS A 249 90.83 -81.14 28.65
CA LYS A 249 91.83 -82.23 28.81
C LYS A 249 93.01 -81.58 29.57
N GLY A 250 93.59 -82.07 30.65
CA GLY A 250 93.79 -83.43 31.16
C GLY A 250 95.26 -83.51 31.58
N GLY A 251 95.60 -83.05 32.79
CA GLY A 251 96.97 -83.02 33.33
C GLY A 251 97.10 -83.98 34.50
N ILE A 252 97.80 -85.09 34.26
CA ILE A 252 98.15 -86.13 35.24
C ILE A 252 99.29 -85.60 36.13
N VAL A 253 99.10 -85.69 37.46
CA VAL A 253 100.14 -85.42 38.45
C VAL A 253 100.81 -86.75 38.80
N ASP A 254 102.09 -86.88 38.46
CA ASP A 254 102.91 -88.05 38.75
C ASP A 254 103.66 -87.86 40.08
N TYR A 255 103.40 -88.75 41.04
CA TYR A 255 104.07 -88.81 42.34
C TYR A 255 105.13 -89.91 42.29
N LYS A 256 106.41 -89.54 42.11
CA LYS A 256 107.56 -90.36 42.56
C LYS A 256 108.89 -89.59 42.57
N LYS A 257 109.34 -89.27 43.79
CA LYS A 257 110.57 -89.80 44.41
C LYS A 257 111.93 -89.43 43.79
N PHE A 258 112.66 -88.54 44.45
CA PHE A 258 114.11 -88.63 44.77
C PHE A 258 114.36 -87.63 45.93
N ILE A 259 114.51 -88.14 47.17
CA ILE A 259 115.76 -88.11 47.98
C ILE A 259 116.37 -86.72 48.08
#